data_AF-A0A560KX13-F1
#
_entry.id   AF-A0A560KX13-F1
#
_cell.length_a   1.000
_cell.length_b   1.000
_cell.length_c   1.000
_cell.angle_alpha   90.00
_cell.angle_beta   90.00
_cell.angle_gamma   90.00
#
_symmetry.space_group_name_H-M   'P 1'
#
loop_
_entity.id
_entity.type
_entity.pdbx_description
1 polymer ?
#
loop_
_entity_poly.entity_id
_entity_poly.type
_entity_poly.pdbx_seq_one_letter_code
_entity_poly.pdbx_strand_id
1 'polypeptide(L)'
;MRVLQGLGLAERIAPYVMPYRPTEYHGLGGEIIARYDSVPPPHAQGWAPGYVFNQPKLEQIIRETLAELPGVTVRLATELLALTQHDDHVGLSVAAPHGKIETHRARYVVGCDGGPSFVRKILGGTLQSLDFDEPWLVVDVLANEEALGRLPQTMVQYCNPARPMTYVVGTGNHRRWEIMLLPGERPEQMNQTEVIWRLLERWLKPGDGELWRSATYVFHALVAHEWRKGRVLLAGDAAHMTPPFLAQGMCQGVRDAANLAWKLASVIRQGGSDVLLDTYQEERRPHVMTTTSTAKILGRVICELDPKKALERDRSMRAPPGQQLPVKYRQEFLPPLLAGALMREQGLPVGTLIPQPKVLVPGGVTLLDDLVGSQMRLVVRADVDDIPAALCGLMDRLNASVLKLTRSGVSHPVSKREFVIVEGDGLLENWFVRHQLLAVFVRPDNYVFGVARSSSEFLNLGENIERVLLRDEQANLRNFATRQ
;
A
#
# COMPACT_ATOMS: atom_id res chain seq x y z
N MET A 1 0.56 6.26 5.12
CA MET A 1 1.15 7.21 6.08
C MET A 1 2.46 6.70 6.66
N ARG A 2 2.51 5.54 7.35
CA ARG A 2 3.76 5.00 7.94
C ARG A 2 4.96 4.92 6.98
N VAL A 3 4.77 4.55 5.71
CA VAL A 3 5.84 4.62 4.69
C VAL A 3 6.33 6.06 4.46
N LEU A 4 5.42 7.03 4.41
CA LEU A 4 5.75 8.45 4.22
C LEU A 4 6.42 9.05 5.47
N GLN A 5 6.04 8.60 6.67
CA GLN A 5 6.78 8.88 7.91
C GLN A 5 8.23 8.41 7.81
N GLY A 6 8.47 7.18 7.35
CA GLY A 6 9.83 6.65 7.13
C GLY A 6 10.66 7.44 6.11
N LEU A 7 10.01 8.24 5.25
CA LEU A 7 10.66 9.18 4.32
C LEU A 7 10.79 10.61 4.89
N GLY A 8 10.38 10.84 6.15
CA GLY A 8 10.36 12.17 6.77
C GLY A 8 9.28 13.10 6.23
N LEU A 9 8.26 12.57 5.55
CA LEU A 9 7.26 13.37 4.83
C LEU A 9 5.95 13.59 5.58
N ALA A 10 5.68 12.82 6.65
CA ALA A 10 4.38 12.81 7.31
C ALA A 10 3.90 14.22 7.71
N GLU A 11 4.76 15.04 8.32
CA GLU A 11 4.43 16.41 8.72
C GLU A 11 4.20 17.33 7.51
N ARG A 12 5.06 17.25 6.48
CA ARG A 12 4.92 18.06 5.25
C ARG A 12 3.61 17.80 4.52
N ILE A 13 3.09 16.57 4.58
CA ILE A 13 1.85 16.18 3.90
C ILE A 13 0.60 16.35 4.78
N ALA A 14 0.74 16.48 6.10
CA ALA A 14 -0.37 16.56 7.04
C ALA A 14 -1.45 17.61 6.65
N PRO A 15 -1.10 18.81 6.15
CA PRO A 15 -2.10 19.80 5.70
C PRO A 15 -2.92 19.38 4.48
N TYR A 16 -2.47 18.38 3.73
CA TYR A 16 -3.05 17.95 2.45
C TYR A 16 -3.69 16.58 2.52
N VAL A 17 -3.90 16.07 3.74
CA VAL A 17 -4.60 14.82 4.00
C VAL A 17 -5.72 15.02 5.02
N MET A 18 -6.69 14.12 5.02
CA MET A 18 -7.72 14.03 6.05
C MET A 18 -8.02 12.55 6.32
N PRO A 19 -8.30 12.15 7.58
CA PRO A 19 -8.76 10.78 7.86
C PRO A 19 -9.94 10.39 6.97
N TYR A 20 -9.90 9.16 6.47
CA TYR A 20 -10.93 8.62 5.59
C TYR A 20 -12.25 8.46 6.36
N ARG A 21 -13.32 9.07 5.86
CA ARG A 21 -14.64 9.04 6.51
C ARG A 21 -15.36 7.70 6.30
N PRO A 22 -16.30 7.33 7.18
CA PRO A 22 -17.21 6.21 6.99
C PRO A 22 -17.78 6.12 5.59
N THR A 23 -17.94 4.90 5.07
CA THR A 23 -18.62 4.64 3.80
C THR A 23 -19.97 3.98 4.05
N GLU A 24 -21.02 4.62 3.58
CA GLU A 24 -22.38 4.09 3.61
C GLU A 24 -22.78 3.62 2.21
N TYR A 25 -23.39 2.45 2.13
CA TYR A 25 -24.01 1.95 0.91
C TYR A 25 -25.49 2.25 1.00
N HIS A 26 -26.01 3.04 0.08
CA HIS A 26 -27.41 3.43 0.02
C HIS A 26 -28.11 2.59 -1.05
N GLY A 27 -29.14 1.84 -0.65
CA GLY A 27 -29.93 0.97 -1.54
C GLY A 27 -30.88 1.76 -2.44
N LEU A 28 -31.72 1.04 -3.18
CA LEU A 28 -32.67 1.63 -4.15
C LEU A 28 -33.66 2.60 -3.49
N GLY A 29 -34.08 2.32 -2.24
CA GLY A 29 -35.00 3.17 -1.49
C GLY A 29 -34.32 4.32 -0.73
N GLY A 30 -32.99 4.48 -0.87
CA GLY A 30 -32.20 5.48 -0.17
C GLY A 30 -31.81 5.11 1.27
N GLU A 31 -32.23 3.95 1.77
CA GLU A 31 -31.82 3.43 3.07
C GLU A 31 -30.36 2.95 3.05
N ILE A 32 -29.70 2.97 4.21
CA ILE A 32 -28.37 2.39 4.35
C ILE A 32 -28.50 0.86 4.40
N ILE A 33 -27.79 0.17 3.51
CA ILE A 33 -27.76 -1.30 3.42
C ILE A 33 -26.42 -1.88 3.90
N ALA A 34 -25.37 -1.07 4.00
CA ALA A 34 -24.10 -1.46 4.63
C ALA A 34 -23.31 -0.23 5.07
N ARG A 35 -22.45 -0.42 6.08
CA ARG A 35 -21.53 0.60 6.58
C ARG A 35 -20.14 0.02 6.79
N TYR A 36 -19.14 0.74 6.27
CA TYR A 36 -17.72 0.41 6.44
C TYR A 36 -16.99 1.57 7.10
N ASP A 37 -16.33 1.29 8.22
CA ASP A 37 -15.57 2.27 8.99
C ASP A 37 -14.06 1.93 8.99
N SER A 38 -13.29 2.84 9.56
CA SER A 38 -11.89 2.59 9.91
C SER A 38 -11.83 2.01 11.32
N VAL A 39 -10.86 1.12 11.58
CA VAL A 39 -10.62 0.58 12.93
C VAL A 39 -10.41 1.74 13.92
N PRO A 40 -11.10 1.74 15.09
CA PRO A 40 -10.95 2.80 16.09
C PRO A 40 -9.52 2.83 16.69
N PRO A 41 -9.13 3.93 17.36
CA PRO A 41 -7.88 3.97 18.11
C PRO A 41 -7.89 2.95 19.27
N PRO A 42 -6.71 2.47 19.73
CA PRO A 42 -5.37 2.83 19.26
C PRO A 42 -5.06 2.24 17.88
N HIS A 43 -4.51 3.08 16.98
CA HIS A 43 -4.22 2.64 15.62
C HIS A 43 -2.90 1.87 15.59
N ALA A 44 -2.97 0.61 15.16
CA ALA A 44 -1.83 -0.32 15.20
C ALA A 44 -0.58 0.18 14.46
N GLN A 45 -0.71 1.13 13.53
CA GLN A 45 0.38 1.64 12.72
C GLN A 45 0.80 3.07 13.12
N GLY A 46 0.34 3.60 14.26
CA GLY A 46 0.64 4.95 14.75
C GLY A 46 -0.12 6.09 14.05
N TRP A 47 -0.80 5.80 12.94
CA TRP A 47 -1.53 6.76 12.10
C TRP A 47 -2.97 6.32 11.88
N ALA A 48 -3.85 7.24 11.47
CA ALA A 48 -5.21 6.89 11.10
C ALA A 48 -5.22 5.77 10.02
N PRO A 49 -6.16 4.82 10.06
CA PRO A 49 -6.08 3.63 9.20
C PRO A 49 -6.28 3.90 7.70
N GLY A 50 -6.78 5.07 7.33
CA GLY A 50 -6.96 5.52 5.96
C GLY A 50 -7.02 7.04 5.88
N TYR A 51 -6.61 7.58 4.73
CA TYR A 51 -6.62 9.02 4.44
C TYR A 51 -7.18 9.27 3.04
N VAL A 52 -7.91 10.37 2.87
CA VAL A 52 -8.03 11.06 1.58
C VAL A 52 -6.96 12.13 1.50
N PHE A 53 -6.50 12.47 0.30
CA PHE A 53 -5.39 13.39 0.10
C PHE A 53 -5.43 14.07 -1.26
N ASN A 54 -4.79 15.22 -1.37
CA ASN A 54 -4.54 15.90 -2.64
C ASN A 54 -3.30 15.27 -3.31
N GLN A 55 -3.52 14.42 -4.32
CA GLN A 55 -2.43 13.70 -5.01
C GLN A 55 -1.41 14.64 -5.68
N PRO A 56 -1.81 15.66 -6.47
CA PRO A 56 -0.85 16.62 -7.04
C PRO A 56 0.09 17.23 -5.99
N LYS A 57 -0.45 17.58 -4.81
CA LYS A 57 0.36 18.17 -3.75
C LYS A 57 1.27 17.15 -3.07
N LEU A 58 0.80 15.93 -2.84
CA LEU A 58 1.63 14.83 -2.36
C LEU A 58 2.82 14.57 -3.31
N GLU A 59 2.57 14.46 -4.60
CA GLU A 59 3.62 14.22 -5.59
C GLU A 59 4.59 15.40 -5.71
N GLN A 60 4.09 16.64 -5.60
CA GLN A 60 4.94 17.82 -5.55
C GLN A 60 5.91 17.74 -4.38
N ILE A 61 5.42 17.44 -3.17
CA ILE A 61 6.25 17.32 -1.96
C ILE A 61 7.28 16.19 -2.13
N ILE A 62 6.89 15.05 -2.71
CA ILE A 62 7.81 13.95 -3.00
C ILE A 62 8.90 14.42 -3.98
N ARG A 63 8.56 15.10 -5.07
CA ARG A 63 9.54 15.61 -6.06
C ARG A 63 10.50 16.62 -5.46
N GLU A 64 10.00 17.56 -4.65
CA GLU A 64 10.83 18.53 -3.92
C GLU A 64 11.83 17.80 -3.02
N THR A 65 11.36 16.80 -2.26
CA THR A 65 12.21 15.99 -1.39
C THR A 65 13.26 15.21 -2.19
N LEU A 66 12.88 14.61 -3.32
CA LEU A 66 13.82 13.88 -4.18
C LEU A 66 14.93 14.79 -4.72
N ALA A 67 14.64 16.07 -4.97
CA ALA A 67 15.64 17.04 -5.43
C ALA A 67 16.65 17.42 -4.34
N GLU A 68 16.31 17.24 -3.07
CA GLU A 68 17.17 17.48 -1.90
C GLU A 68 18.09 16.28 -1.59
N LEU A 69 17.80 15.08 -2.15
CA LEU A 69 18.53 13.86 -1.83
C LEU A 69 19.79 13.67 -2.69
N PRO A 70 20.98 13.49 -2.06
CA PRO A 70 22.21 13.23 -2.80
C PRO A 70 22.14 11.88 -3.53
N GLY A 71 22.56 11.87 -4.79
CA GLY A 71 22.57 10.66 -5.63
C GLY A 71 21.23 10.32 -6.27
N VAL A 72 20.22 11.19 -6.16
CA VAL A 72 18.97 11.10 -6.91
C VAL A 72 18.97 12.14 -8.02
N THR A 73 18.48 11.77 -9.20
CA THR A 73 18.29 12.72 -10.32
C THR A 73 16.91 12.52 -10.90
N VAL A 74 16.09 13.57 -10.86
CA VAL A 74 14.74 13.58 -11.44
C VAL A 74 14.79 14.28 -12.79
N ARG A 75 14.34 13.60 -13.85
CA ARG A 75 14.28 14.14 -15.20
C ARG A 75 12.84 14.09 -15.71
N LEU A 76 12.16 15.24 -15.67
CA LEU A 76 10.81 15.38 -16.23
C LEU A 76 10.87 15.54 -17.75
N ALA A 77 9.75 15.30 -18.43
CA ALA A 77 9.65 15.34 -19.89
C ALA A 77 10.77 14.55 -20.58
N THR A 78 11.13 13.40 -19.99
CA THR A 78 12.13 12.46 -20.51
C THR A 78 11.47 11.10 -20.69
N GLU A 79 11.30 10.67 -21.93
CA GLU A 79 10.55 9.45 -22.28
C GLU A 79 11.50 8.29 -22.58
N LEU A 80 11.23 7.11 -22.01
CA LEU A 80 11.95 5.88 -22.35
C LEU A 80 11.46 5.34 -23.69
N LEU A 81 12.33 5.33 -24.69
CA LEU A 81 12.01 4.87 -26.05
C LEU A 81 12.42 3.42 -26.31
N ALA A 82 13.50 2.97 -25.68
CA ALA A 82 14.01 1.60 -25.84
C ALA A 82 14.72 1.12 -24.59
N LEU A 83 14.60 -0.18 -24.33
CA LEU A 83 15.25 -0.87 -23.22
C LEU A 83 15.79 -2.21 -23.73
N THR A 84 17.06 -2.50 -23.46
CA THR A 84 17.73 -3.77 -23.81
C THR A 84 18.46 -4.30 -22.59
N GLN A 85 18.26 -5.58 -22.27
CA GLN A 85 18.98 -6.24 -21.17
C GLN A 85 20.27 -6.89 -21.67
N HIS A 86 21.30 -6.79 -20.84
CA HIS A 86 22.58 -7.49 -20.96
C HIS A 86 22.88 -8.22 -19.65
N ASP A 87 23.93 -9.04 -19.62
CA ASP A 87 24.26 -9.86 -18.45
C ASP A 87 24.55 -9.02 -17.19
N ASP A 88 25.24 -7.88 -17.33
CA ASP A 88 25.68 -7.02 -16.24
C ASP A 88 24.87 -5.72 -16.09
N HIS A 89 24.04 -5.35 -17.06
CA HIS A 89 23.32 -4.07 -17.07
C HIS A 89 22.09 -4.05 -17.98
N VAL A 90 21.35 -2.94 -17.94
CA VAL A 90 20.26 -2.59 -18.84
C VAL A 90 20.66 -1.32 -19.60
N GLY A 91 20.62 -1.39 -20.94
CA GLY A 91 20.77 -0.25 -21.82
C GLY A 91 19.44 0.47 -22.04
N LEU A 92 19.45 1.79 -21.96
CA LEU A 92 18.28 2.65 -22.08
C LEU A 92 18.49 3.70 -23.16
N SER A 93 17.51 3.88 -24.04
CA SER A 93 17.44 5.02 -24.94
C SER A 93 16.28 5.91 -24.50
N VAL A 94 16.57 7.18 -24.20
CA VAL A 94 15.56 8.14 -23.75
C VAL A 94 15.50 9.35 -24.67
N ALA A 95 14.30 9.88 -24.91
CA ALA A 95 14.10 11.20 -25.49
C ALA A 95 14.08 12.23 -24.36
N ALA A 96 15.12 13.05 -24.28
CA ALA A 96 15.16 14.23 -23.42
C ALA A 96 14.29 15.36 -24.01
N PRO A 97 14.06 16.46 -23.25
CA PRO A 97 13.37 17.63 -23.77
C PRO A 97 13.97 18.11 -25.10
N HIS A 98 13.12 18.59 -26.00
CA HIS A 98 13.47 18.99 -27.39
C HIS A 98 13.90 17.84 -28.32
N GLY A 99 13.59 16.58 -27.97
CA GLY A 99 13.76 15.43 -28.86
C GLY A 99 15.19 14.91 -28.95
N LYS A 100 16.11 15.40 -28.12
CA LYS A 100 17.48 14.88 -28.04
C LYS A 100 17.46 13.45 -27.51
N ILE A 101 18.00 12.51 -28.27
CA ILE A 101 18.13 11.11 -27.84
C ILE A 101 19.40 10.96 -27.01
N GLU A 102 19.27 10.31 -25.86
CA GLU A 102 20.38 9.99 -24.96
C GLU A 102 20.38 8.50 -24.62
N THR A 103 21.58 7.95 -24.41
CA THR A 103 21.76 6.55 -24.00
C THR A 103 22.29 6.49 -22.57
N HIS A 104 21.70 5.63 -21.75
CA HIS A 104 22.08 5.40 -20.35
C HIS A 104 22.28 3.91 -20.08
N ARG A 105 23.07 3.58 -19.06
CA ARG A 105 23.21 2.22 -18.53
C ARG A 105 22.80 2.21 -17.07
N ALA A 106 22.03 1.19 -16.67
CA ALA A 106 21.63 0.98 -15.28
C ALA A 106 21.84 -0.48 -14.87
N ARG A 107 22.12 -0.75 -13.60
CA ARG A 107 22.19 -2.14 -13.09
C ARG A 107 20.80 -2.78 -13.01
N TYR A 108 19.78 -1.98 -12.71
CA TYR A 108 18.38 -2.39 -12.62
C TYR A 108 17.47 -1.28 -13.13
N VAL A 109 16.29 -1.65 -13.60
CA VAL A 109 15.22 -0.74 -14.01
C VAL A 109 13.92 -1.17 -13.34
N VAL A 110 13.20 -0.20 -12.78
CA VAL A 110 11.84 -0.43 -12.26
C VAL A 110 10.86 0.39 -13.09
N GLY A 111 9.97 -0.28 -13.82
CA GLY A 111 8.88 0.32 -14.56
C GLY A 111 7.76 0.76 -13.62
N CYS A 112 7.66 2.07 -13.41
CA CYS A 112 6.59 2.74 -12.67
C CYS A 112 5.75 3.63 -13.62
N ASP A 113 5.62 3.21 -14.88
CA ASP A 113 5.14 3.99 -16.04
C ASP A 113 3.63 3.82 -16.31
N GLY A 114 2.86 3.39 -15.31
CA GLY A 114 1.41 3.41 -15.31
C GLY A 114 0.72 2.30 -16.12
N GLY A 115 -0.62 2.39 -16.21
CA GLY A 115 -1.46 1.40 -16.89
C GLY A 115 -0.99 0.98 -18.29
N PRO A 116 -0.65 1.90 -19.22
CA PRO A 116 -0.20 1.55 -20.57
C PRO A 116 1.28 1.14 -20.69
N SER A 117 1.94 0.85 -19.55
CA SER A 117 3.38 0.58 -19.38
C SER A 117 4.10 0.02 -20.61
N PHE A 118 5.09 0.78 -21.07
CA PHE A 118 6.07 0.37 -22.07
C PHE A 118 6.99 -0.71 -21.50
N VAL A 119 7.43 -0.56 -20.25
CA VAL A 119 8.34 -1.53 -19.60
C VAL A 119 7.68 -2.90 -19.49
N ARG A 120 6.39 -2.96 -19.12
CA ARG A 120 5.63 -4.22 -19.06
C ARG A 120 5.58 -4.91 -20.43
N LYS A 121 5.35 -4.16 -21.51
CA LYS A 121 5.31 -4.72 -22.87
C LYS A 121 6.64 -5.37 -23.25
N ILE A 122 7.77 -4.79 -22.85
CA ILE A 122 9.10 -5.38 -23.06
C ILE A 122 9.29 -6.68 -22.29
N LEU A 123 8.69 -6.81 -21.09
CA LEU A 123 8.69 -8.06 -20.33
C LEU A 123 7.71 -9.12 -20.88
N GLY A 124 7.05 -8.86 -22.01
CA GLY A 124 6.09 -9.78 -22.64
C GLY A 124 4.63 -9.34 -22.50
N GLY A 125 4.34 -8.31 -21.71
CA GLY A 125 3.07 -7.56 -21.79
C GLY A 125 1.82 -8.24 -21.23
N THR A 126 1.89 -9.50 -20.80
CA THR A 126 0.69 -10.28 -20.44
C THR A 126 0.08 -9.84 -19.11
N LEU A 127 -1.22 -9.57 -19.14
CA LEU A 127 -2.05 -9.23 -17.98
C LEU A 127 -3.11 -10.31 -17.78
N GLN A 128 -3.29 -10.75 -16.53
CA GLN A 128 -4.43 -11.52 -16.09
C GLN A 128 -5.60 -10.57 -15.83
N SER A 129 -6.69 -10.74 -16.58
CA SER A 129 -7.97 -10.09 -16.25
C SER A 129 -8.65 -10.79 -15.09
N LEU A 130 -9.27 -10.00 -14.23
CA LEU A 130 -10.16 -10.46 -13.18
C LEU A 130 -11.61 -10.09 -13.50
N ASP A 131 -11.98 -9.90 -14.77
CA ASP A 131 -13.34 -9.67 -15.26
C ASP A 131 -14.05 -8.50 -14.57
N PHE A 132 -13.47 -7.30 -14.73
CA PHE A 132 -14.06 -6.04 -14.29
C PHE A 132 -13.56 -4.91 -15.20
N ASP A 133 -14.46 -4.38 -16.01
CA ASP A 133 -14.19 -3.37 -17.04
C ASP A 133 -15.40 -2.42 -17.11
N GLU A 134 -15.47 -1.47 -16.17
CA GLU A 134 -16.62 -0.57 -16.06
C GLU A 134 -16.22 0.86 -16.41
N PRO A 135 -16.87 1.53 -17.37
CA PRO A 135 -16.62 2.93 -17.66
C PRO A 135 -17.27 3.86 -16.63
N TRP A 136 -16.49 4.77 -16.07
CA TRP A 136 -16.96 5.73 -15.07
C TRP A 136 -16.47 7.13 -15.40
N LEU A 137 -17.35 8.11 -15.25
CA LEU A 137 -17.06 9.52 -15.24
C LEU A 137 -16.72 9.93 -13.82
N VAL A 138 -15.57 10.56 -13.62
CA VAL A 138 -15.26 11.20 -12.34
C VAL A 138 -15.27 12.69 -12.49
N VAL A 139 -15.91 13.32 -11.51
CA VAL A 139 -16.13 14.74 -11.42
C VAL A 139 -15.65 15.19 -10.06
N ASP A 140 -14.70 16.12 -10.04
CA ASP A 140 -14.22 16.76 -8.83
C ASP A 140 -14.68 18.23 -8.82
N VAL A 141 -15.31 18.65 -7.73
CA VAL A 141 -15.81 20.01 -7.52
C VAL A 141 -15.16 20.59 -6.25
N LEU A 142 -14.74 21.85 -6.32
CA LEU A 142 -14.40 22.64 -5.14
C LEU A 142 -15.66 23.40 -4.72
N ALA A 143 -16.40 22.84 -3.77
CA ALA A 143 -17.68 23.39 -3.34
C ALA A 143 -17.51 24.67 -2.50
N ASN A 144 -18.47 25.60 -2.57
CA ASN A 144 -18.51 26.76 -1.69
C ASN A 144 -19.02 26.37 -0.28
N GLU A 145 -18.86 27.26 0.70
CA GLU A 145 -19.21 26.97 2.10
C GLU A 145 -20.69 26.61 2.31
N GLU A 146 -21.60 27.32 1.63
CA GLU A 146 -23.03 27.05 1.71
C GLU A 146 -23.37 25.64 1.21
N ALA A 147 -22.81 25.25 0.07
CA ALA A 147 -23.00 23.92 -0.50
C ALA A 147 -22.44 22.82 0.41
N LEU A 148 -21.26 23.03 1.02
CA LEU A 148 -20.65 22.05 1.93
C LEU A 148 -21.55 21.67 3.11
N GLY A 149 -22.35 22.62 3.62
CA GLY A 149 -23.31 22.38 4.70
C GLY A 149 -24.48 21.48 4.30
N ARG A 150 -24.81 21.42 3.01
CA ARG A 150 -25.91 20.60 2.45
C ARG A 150 -25.46 19.23 1.97
N LEU A 151 -24.16 19.05 1.71
CA LEU A 151 -23.62 17.81 1.15
C LEU A 151 -23.44 16.70 2.20
N PRO A 152 -23.45 15.42 1.77
CA PRO A 152 -23.20 14.30 2.68
C PRO A 152 -21.84 14.43 3.38
N GLN A 153 -21.83 14.09 4.67
CA GLN A 153 -20.62 14.14 5.50
C GLN A 153 -19.88 12.79 5.53
N THR A 154 -20.47 11.71 5.04
CA THR A 154 -19.85 10.40 4.86
C THR A 154 -19.49 10.17 3.40
N MET A 155 -18.64 9.19 3.12
CA MET A 155 -18.54 8.64 1.78
C MET A 155 -19.83 7.87 1.50
N VAL A 156 -20.33 7.94 0.26
CA VAL A 156 -21.59 7.25 -0.09
C VAL A 156 -21.44 6.44 -1.36
N GLN A 157 -21.89 5.20 -1.32
CA GLN A 157 -22.05 4.33 -2.47
C GLN A 157 -23.54 4.25 -2.80
N TYR A 158 -23.98 5.01 -3.79
CA TYR A 158 -25.35 4.99 -4.28
C TYR A 158 -25.55 3.78 -5.18
N CYS A 159 -26.19 2.77 -4.64
CA CYS A 159 -26.44 1.50 -5.29
C CYS A 159 -27.76 1.56 -6.09
N ASN A 160 -27.97 2.65 -6.84
CA ASN A 160 -29.17 2.87 -7.63
C ASN A 160 -28.96 2.35 -9.07
N PRO A 161 -29.71 1.33 -9.53
CA PRO A 161 -29.58 0.77 -10.88
C PRO A 161 -29.79 1.79 -12.01
N ALA A 162 -30.53 2.88 -11.76
CA ALA A 162 -30.72 3.93 -12.76
C ALA A 162 -29.46 4.80 -12.96
N ARG A 163 -28.60 4.90 -11.93
CA ARG A 163 -27.32 5.61 -11.99
C ARG A 163 -26.43 5.25 -10.79
N PRO A 164 -25.66 4.16 -10.87
CA PRO A 164 -24.70 3.83 -9.82
C PRO A 164 -23.67 4.94 -9.65
N MET A 165 -23.37 5.28 -8.40
CA MET A 165 -22.50 6.41 -8.12
C MET A 165 -21.75 6.27 -6.80
N THR A 166 -20.50 6.74 -6.77
CA THR A 166 -19.72 6.94 -5.55
C THR A 166 -19.61 8.43 -5.27
N TYR A 167 -19.85 8.85 -4.03
CA TYR A 167 -19.56 10.19 -3.53
C TYR A 167 -18.42 10.11 -2.51
N VAL A 168 -17.40 10.92 -2.73
CA VAL A 168 -16.19 10.98 -1.90
C VAL A 168 -16.02 12.37 -1.31
N VAL A 169 -15.85 12.42 0.00
CA VAL A 169 -15.45 13.60 0.75
C VAL A 169 -13.94 13.76 0.66
N GLY A 170 -13.48 14.70 -0.17
CA GLY A 170 -12.07 15.08 -0.29
C GLY A 170 -11.60 15.99 0.85
N THR A 171 -10.35 16.44 0.75
CA THR A 171 -9.75 17.39 1.71
C THR A 171 -10.37 18.78 1.57
N GLY A 172 -10.64 19.44 2.69
CA GLY A 172 -11.23 20.79 2.67
C GLY A 172 -12.59 20.81 1.96
N ASN A 173 -12.71 21.69 0.95
CA ASN A 173 -13.93 21.86 0.17
C ASN A 173 -14.03 20.96 -1.07
N HIS A 174 -13.06 20.07 -1.28
CA HIS A 174 -13.05 19.16 -2.42
C HIS A 174 -14.08 18.03 -2.25
N ARG A 175 -14.90 17.82 -3.26
CA ARG A 175 -15.88 16.72 -3.35
C ARG A 175 -15.76 16.03 -4.69
N ARG A 176 -15.93 14.71 -4.68
CA ARG A 176 -15.86 13.89 -5.90
C ARG A 176 -17.10 13.05 -6.05
N TRP A 177 -17.57 12.97 -7.29
CA TRP A 177 -18.54 12.01 -7.75
C TRP A 177 -17.87 11.09 -8.77
N GLU A 178 -18.01 9.80 -8.59
CA GLU A 178 -17.67 8.79 -9.57
C GLU A 178 -19.00 8.23 -10.05
N ILE A 179 -19.27 8.34 -11.35
CA ILE A 179 -20.59 8.11 -11.96
C ILE A 179 -20.43 7.05 -13.03
N MET A 180 -21.11 5.92 -12.87
CA MET A 180 -21.08 4.86 -13.87
C MET A 180 -21.73 5.32 -15.17
N LEU A 181 -21.09 5.04 -16.31
CA LEU A 181 -21.69 5.20 -17.63
C LEU A 181 -22.64 4.02 -17.88
N LEU A 182 -23.82 4.31 -18.40
CA LEU A 182 -24.79 3.28 -18.80
C LEU A 182 -24.52 2.79 -20.23
N PRO A 183 -25.01 1.59 -20.59
CA PRO A 183 -24.93 1.11 -21.96
C PRO A 183 -25.46 2.13 -22.98
N GLY A 184 -24.64 2.44 -24.00
CA GLY A 184 -24.96 3.39 -25.06
C GLY A 184 -24.50 4.84 -24.80
N GLU A 185 -24.05 5.16 -23.59
CA GLU A 185 -23.47 6.48 -23.30
C GLU A 185 -22.03 6.59 -23.81
N ARG A 186 -21.69 7.77 -24.32
CA ARG A 186 -20.35 8.05 -24.87
C ARG A 186 -19.53 8.91 -23.90
N PRO A 187 -18.27 8.55 -23.60
CA PRO A 187 -17.39 9.32 -22.71
C PRO A 187 -17.34 10.82 -23.04
N GLU A 188 -17.25 11.18 -24.32
CA GLU A 188 -17.08 12.56 -24.76
C GLU A 188 -18.33 13.40 -24.46
N GLN A 189 -19.51 12.79 -24.51
CA GLN A 189 -20.77 13.46 -24.19
C GLN A 189 -20.94 13.61 -22.68
N MET A 190 -20.59 12.58 -21.93
CA MET A 190 -20.73 12.56 -20.46
C MET A 190 -19.76 13.55 -19.78
N ASN A 191 -18.63 13.87 -20.41
CA ASN A 191 -17.70 14.89 -19.91
C ASN A 191 -18.14 16.35 -20.18
N GLN A 192 -19.24 16.59 -20.90
CA GLN A 192 -19.73 17.95 -21.16
C GLN A 192 -20.24 18.60 -19.86
N THR A 193 -19.85 19.85 -19.64
CA THR A 193 -20.15 20.62 -18.42
C THR A 193 -21.65 20.65 -18.10
N GLU A 194 -22.50 20.83 -19.10
CA GLU A 194 -23.96 20.90 -18.95
C GLU A 194 -24.55 19.54 -18.52
N VAL A 195 -23.96 18.44 -19.01
CA VAL A 195 -24.34 17.07 -18.64
C VAL A 195 -23.90 16.79 -17.20
N ILE A 196 -22.67 17.17 -16.84
CA ILE A 196 -22.14 17.04 -15.49
C ILE A 196 -23.04 17.75 -14.48
N TRP A 197 -23.39 19.01 -14.71
CA TRP A 197 -24.26 19.74 -13.78
C TRP A 197 -25.65 19.12 -13.63
N ARG A 198 -26.20 18.53 -14.69
CA ARG A 198 -27.46 17.77 -14.62
C ARG A 198 -27.33 16.53 -13.76
N LEU A 199 -26.22 15.78 -13.89
CA LEU A 199 -25.97 14.59 -13.06
C LEU A 199 -25.79 14.95 -11.58
N LEU A 200 -25.31 16.17 -11.29
CA LEU A 200 -25.07 16.66 -9.94
C LEU A 200 -26.27 17.38 -9.30
N GLU A 201 -27.37 17.60 -10.04
CA GLU A 201 -28.46 18.51 -9.65
C GLU A 201 -29.11 18.21 -8.29
N ARG A 202 -29.07 16.93 -7.87
CA ARG A 202 -29.55 16.49 -6.55
C ARG A 202 -28.72 17.01 -5.38
N TRP A 203 -27.51 17.52 -5.63
CA TRP A 203 -26.58 18.02 -4.63
C TRP A 203 -26.19 19.48 -4.87
N LEU A 204 -25.85 19.81 -6.12
CA LEU A 204 -25.23 21.06 -6.50
C LEU A 204 -25.93 21.65 -7.72
N LYS A 205 -26.04 22.97 -7.72
CA LYS A 205 -26.43 23.78 -8.87
C LYS A 205 -25.19 24.48 -9.45
N PRO A 206 -25.24 24.91 -10.74
CA PRO A 206 -24.23 25.83 -11.26
C PRO A 206 -24.08 27.05 -10.34
N GLY A 207 -22.84 27.34 -9.91
CA GLY A 207 -22.54 28.38 -8.93
C GLY A 207 -22.31 27.89 -7.49
N ASP A 208 -22.69 26.65 -7.16
CA ASP A 208 -22.42 26.06 -5.84
C ASP A 208 -20.94 25.67 -5.63
N GLY A 209 -20.11 25.81 -6.66
CA GLY A 209 -18.69 25.50 -6.62
C GLY A 209 -18.03 25.59 -7.99
N GLU A 210 -16.70 25.40 -8.00
CA GLU A 210 -15.90 25.32 -9.20
C GLU A 210 -15.81 23.85 -9.65
N LEU A 211 -16.22 23.57 -10.90
CA LEU A 211 -15.92 22.29 -11.54
C LEU A 211 -14.42 22.22 -11.80
N TRP A 212 -13.70 21.51 -10.93
CA TRP A 212 -12.25 21.52 -10.91
C TRP A 212 -11.64 20.60 -11.97
N ARG A 213 -12.19 19.39 -12.12
CA ARG A 213 -11.83 18.47 -13.20
C ARG A 213 -12.91 17.44 -13.46
N SER A 214 -12.95 16.94 -14.68
CA SER A 214 -13.70 15.76 -15.07
C SER A 214 -12.86 14.86 -15.98
N ALA A 215 -13.05 13.55 -15.86
CA ALA A 215 -12.46 12.57 -16.76
C ALA A 215 -13.28 11.29 -16.77
N THR A 216 -13.40 10.65 -17.93
CA THR A 216 -13.93 9.28 -18.04
C THR A 216 -12.78 8.29 -18.16
N TYR A 217 -12.86 7.22 -17.39
CA TYR A 217 -11.90 6.12 -17.46
C TYR A 217 -12.59 4.79 -17.26
N VAL A 218 -12.00 3.74 -17.81
CA VAL A 218 -12.45 2.35 -17.60
C VAL A 218 -11.73 1.81 -16.38
N PHE A 219 -12.51 1.37 -15.39
CA PHE A 219 -11.99 0.71 -14.21
C PHE A 219 -11.65 -0.72 -14.58
N HIS A 220 -10.35 -1.01 -14.68
CA HIS A 220 -9.86 -2.35 -14.96
C HIS A 220 -9.47 -3.09 -13.68
N ALA A 221 -9.65 -4.41 -13.67
CA ALA A 221 -9.01 -5.32 -12.73
C ALA A 221 -8.01 -6.22 -13.46
N LEU A 222 -6.76 -5.77 -13.55
CA LEU A 222 -5.70 -6.41 -14.35
C LEU A 222 -4.44 -6.57 -13.51
N VAL A 223 -3.78 -7.72 -13.59
CA VAL A 223 -2.53 -8.00 -12.88
C VAL A 223 -1.52 -8.67 -13.81
N ALA A 224 -0.30 -8.14 -13.88
CA ALA A 224 0.76 -8.73 -14.71
C ALA A 224 1.12 -10.15 -14.23
N HIS A 225 1.41 -11.03 -15.19
CA HIS A 225 1.89 -12.38 -14.89
C HIS A 225 3.35 -12.36 -14.41
N GLU A 226 4.18 -11.55 -15.07
CA GLU A 226 5.60 -11.39 -14.78
C GLU A 226 5.85 -9.94 -14.33
N TRP A 227 6.37 -9.79 -13.11
CA TRP A 227 6.69 -8.52 -12.45
C TRP A 227 8.20 -8.28 -12.46
N ARG A 228 8.98 -9.30 -12.81
CA ARG A 228 10.44 -9.24 -12.91
C ARG A 228 10.92 -10.19 -14.01
N LYS A 229 11.86 -9.72 -14.82
CA LYS A 229 12.67 -10.55 -15.70
C LYS A 229 14.10 -10.05 -15.67
N GLY A 230 15.00 -10.81 -15.04
CA GLY A 230 16.39 -10.41 -14.86
C GLY A 230 16.51 -9.09 -14.08
N ARG A 231 17.01 -8.05 -14.76
CA ARG A 231 17.32 -6.74 -14.16
C ARG A 231 16.18 -5.72 -14.28
N VAL A 232 15.05 -6.12 -14.87
CA VAL A 232 13.89 -5.24 -15.08
C VAL A 232 12.71 -5.73 -14.25
N LEU A 233 12.10 -4.81 -13.50
CA LEU A 233 10.98 -5.04 -12.59
C LEU A 233 9.84 -4.06 -12.88
N LEU A 234 8.62 -4.35 -12.41
CA LEU A 234 7.46 -3.48 -12.51
C LEU A 234 6.94 -3.11 -11.12
N ALA A 235 6.35 -1.93 -10.94
CA ALA A 235 5.66 -1.55 -9.71
C ALA A 235 4.46 -0.63 -9.98
N GLY A 236 3.46 -0.67 -9.09
CA GLY A 236 2.24 0.14 -9.21
C GLY A 236 1.42 -0.22 -10.44
N ASP A 237 0.81 0.77 -11.09
CA ASP A 237 -0.10 0.58 -12.23
C ASP A 237 0.54 -0.11 -13.45
N ALA A 238 1.87 -0.10 -13.54
CA ALA A 238 2.59 -0.89 -14.52
C ALA A 238 2.43 -2.40 -14.29
N ALA A 239 2.31 -2.84 -13.03
CA ALA A 239 2.15 -4.23 -12.63
C ALA A 239 0.69 -4.61 -12.37
N HIS A 240 -0.17 -3.70 -11.92
CA HIS A 240 -1.57 -3.99 -11.61
C HIS A 240 -2.49 -2.76 -11.69
N MET A 241 -3.66 -2.92 -12.28
CA MET A 241 -4.74 -1.92 -12.28
C MET A 241 -5.88 -2.46 -11.41
N THR A 242 -6.34 -1.64 -10.47
CA THR A 242 -7.33 -2.03 -9.45
C THR A 242 -8.52 -1.07 -9.45
N PRO A 243 -9.77 -1.58 -9.44
CA PRO A 243 -10.95 -0.73 -9.33
C PRO A 243 -10.92 0.12 -8.03
N PRO A 244 -11.40 1.37 -8.06
CA PRO A 244 -11.23 2.33 -6.97
C PRO A 244 -12.11 2.07 -5.73
N PHE A 245 -12.99 1.05 -5.74
CA PHE A 245 -13.97 0.82 -4.66
C PHE A 245 -13.37 0.53 -3.28
N LEU A 246 -12.11 0.07 -3.22
CA LEU A 246 -11.34 -0.08 -1.97
C LEU A 246 -10.28 1.03 -1.78
N ALA A 247 -10.12 1.94 -2.75
CA ALA A 247 -9.11 3.00 -2.79
C ALA A 247 -7.67 2.47 -2.60
N GLN A 248 -7.35 1.33 -3.21
CA GLN A 248 -6.06 0.64 -2.98
C GLN A 248 -5.02 0.79 -4.09
N GLY A 249 -5.34 1.29 -5.29
CA GLY A 249 -4.37 1.36 -6.42
C GLY A 249 -3.05 2.02 -6.04
N MET A 250 -3.07 3.31 -5.70
CA MET A 250 -1.86 4.03 -5.25
C MET A 250 -1.26 3.42 -3.97
N CYS A 251 -2.09 2.98 -3.02
CA CYS A 251 -1.62 2.38 -1.78
C CYS A 251 -0.82 1.10 -2.04
N GLN A 252 -1.25 0.26 -2.99
CA GLN A 252 -0.55 -0.93 -3.43
C GLN A 252 0.76 -0.57 -4.13
N GLY A 253 0.76 0.43 -5.03
CA GLY A 253 1.99 0.91 -5.66
C GLY A 253 3.03 1.43 -4.66
N VAL A 254 2.61 2.15 -3.61
CA VAL A 254 3.51 2.59 -2.53
C VAL A 254 4.06 1.38 -1.75
N ARG A 255 3.25 0.37 -1.46
CA ARG A 255 3.71 -0.87 -0.81
C ARG A 255 4.69 -1.65 -1.70
N ASP A 256 4.48 -1.65 -3.01
CA ASP A 256 5.37 -2.29 -3.96
C ASP A 256 6.74 -1.61 -3.98
N ALA A 257 6.76 -0.28 -4.04
CA ALA A 257 7.99 0.50 -3.97
C ALA A 257 8.72 0.28 -2.63
N ALA A 258 8.00 0.29 -1.50
CA ALA A 258 8.58 0.04 -0.19
C ALA A 258 9.18 -1.37 -0.08
N ASN A 259 8.51 -2.38 -0.65
CA ASN A 259 9.01 -3.75 -0.66
C ASN A 259 10.25 -3.93 -1.54
N LEU A 260 10.29 -3.29 -2.71
CA LEU A 260 11.44 -3.34 -3.62
C LEU A 260 12.65 -2.58 -3.10
N ALA A 261 12.44 -1.41 -2.48
CA ALA A 261 13.51 -0.49 -2.13
C ALA A 261 14.58 -1.14 -1.23
N TRP A 262 14.16 -1.86 -0.19
CA TRP A 262 15.12 -2.50 0.73
C TRP A 262 15.82 -3.71 0.09
N LYS A 263 15.13 -4.45 -0.78
CA LYS A 263 15.70 -5.58 -1.51
C LYS A 263 16.76 -5.12 -2.51
N LEU A 264 16.46 -4.07 -3.28
CA LEU A 264 17.42 -3.43 -4.18
C LEU A 264 18.61 -2.86 -3.41
N ALA A 265 18.39 -2.22 -2.26
CA ALA A 265 19.48 -1.72 -1.43
C ALA A 265 20.39 -2.87 -0.93
N SER A 266 19.79 -4.00 -0.52
CA SER A 266 20.53 -5.20 -0.11
C SER A 266 21.40 -5.75 -1.24
N VAL A 267 20.83 -5.95 -2.43
CA VAL A 267 21.56 -6.49 -3.59
C VAL A 267 22.63 -5.52 -4.11
N ILE A 268 22.32 -4.23 -4.21
CA ILE A 268 23.22 -3.25 -4.85
C ILE A 268 24.36 -2.83 -3.90
N ARG A 269 24.09 -2.68 -2.59
CA ARG A 269 25.03 -2.07 -1.64
C ARG A 269 25.56 -3.03 -0.57
N GLN A 270 24.85 -4.12 -0.29
CA GLN A 270 25.14 -4.98 0.87
C GLN A 270 25.58 -6.39 0.48
N GLY A 271 25.77 -6.64 -0.82
CA GLY A 271 26.18 -7.95 -1.34
C GLY A 271 25.09 -9.02 -1.25
N GLY A 272 23.82 -8.63 -1.08
CA GLY A 272 22.71 -9.57 -1.08
C GLY A 272 22.55 -10.28 -2.43
N SER A 273 22.10 -11.54 -2.41
CA SER A 273 21.85 -12.30 -3.63
C SER A 273 20.71 -11.71 -4.46
N ASP A 274 20.89 -11.73 -5.78
CA ASP A 274 19.91 -11.29 -6.77
C ASP A 274 18.58 -12.07 -6.66
N VAL A 275 18.60 -13.31 -6.14
CA VAL A 275 17.41 -14.13 -5.86
C VAL A 275 16.48 -13.47 -4.83
N LEU A 276 16.99 -12.59 -3.97
CA LEU A 276 16.14 -11.83 -3.05
C LEU A 276 15.10 -10.98 -3.81
N LEU A 277 15.43 -10.49 -5.01
CA LEU A 277 14.49 -9.72 -5.81
C LEU A 277 13.35 -10.57 -6.39
N ASP A 278 13.51 -11.89 -6.54
CA ASP A 278 12.41 -12.78 -6.99
C ASP A 278 11.27 -12.84 -5.96
N THR A 279 11.62 -12.71 -4.67
CA THR A 279 10.65 -12.69 -3.58
C THR A 279 9.67 -11.52 -3.67
N TYR A 280 9.99 -10.47 -4.43
CA TYR A 280 9.08 -9.33 -4.65
C TYR A 280 7.76 -9.77 -5.28
N GLN A 281 7.82 -10.55 -6.37
CA GLN A 281 6.61 -11.03 -7.02
C GLN A 281 5.89 -12.06 -6.15
N GLU A 282 6.64 -12.98 -5.51
CA GLU A 282 6.08 -13.99 -4.61
C GLU A 282 5.28 -13.36 -3.46
N GLU A 283 5.72 -12.22 -2.96
CA GLU A 283 5.05 -11.47 -1.89
C GLU A 283 3.89 -10.64 -2.41
N ARG A 284 4.15 -9.79 -3.41
CA ARG A 284 3.25 -8.69 -3.75
C ARG A 284 2.13 -9.12 -4.67
N ARG A 285 2.39 -10.00 -5.64
CA ARG A 285 1.37 -10.43 -6.60
C ARG A 285 0.16 -11.11 -5.93
N PRO A 286 0.32 -12.10 -5.01
CA PRO A 286 -0.83 -12.68 -4.31
C PRO A 286 -1.58 -11.66 -3.45
N HIS A 287 -0.86 -10.79 -2.75
CA HIS A 287 -1.48 -9.72 -1.96
C HIS A 287 -2.33 -8.80 -2.85
N VAL A 288 -1.80 -8.39 -4.01
CA VAL A 288 -2.52 -7.56 -4.99
C VAL A 288 -3.73 -8.28 -5.53
N MET A 289 -3.59 -9.53 -5.98
CA MET A 289 -4.71 -10.34 -6.49
C MET A 289 -5.88 -10.41 -5.52
N THR A 290 -5.62 -10.70 -4.24
CA THR A 290 -6.67 -10.75 -3.21
C THR A 290 -7.30 -9.39 -2.99
N THR A 291 -6.50 -8.33 -2.90
CA THR A 291 -7.01 -6.96 -2.66
C THR A 291 -7.87 -6.48 -3.84
N THR A 292 -7.41 -6.68 -5.07
CA THR A 292 -8.13 -6.32 -6.30
C THR A 292 -9.41 -7.14 -6.47
N SER A 293 -9.37 -8.44 -6.13
CA SER A 293 -10.57 -9.29 -6.13
C SER A 293 -11.62 -8.81 -5.14
N THR A 294 -11.21 -8.42 -3.93
CA THR A 294 -12.12 -7.83 -2.94
C THR A 294 -12.70 -6.50 -3.42
N ALA A 295 -11.88 -5.62 -4.01
CA ALA A 295 -12.34 -4.36 -4.58
C ALA A 295 -13.39 -4.57 -5.69
N LYS A 296 -13.18 -5.58 -6.55
CA LYS A 296 -14.16 -6.02 -7.56
C LYS A 296 -15.48 -6.47 -6.94
N ILE A 297 -15.43 -7.29 -5.89
CA ILE A 297 -16.65 -7.77 -5.21
C ILE A 297 -17.46 -6.59 -4.67
N LEU A 298 -16.80 -5.63 -4.01
CA LEU A 298 -17.44 -4.41 -3.53
C LEU A 298 -17.99 -3.55 -4.69
N GLY A 299 -17.25 -3.45 -5.80
CA GLY A 299 -17.71 -2.76 -7.00
C GLY A 299 -19.00 -3.34 -7.58
N ARG A 300 -19.11 -4.67 -7.66
CA ARG A 300 -20.30 -5.35 -8.19
C ARG A 300 -21.57 -5.08 -7.38
N VAL A 301 -21.45 -4.82 -6.08
CA VAL A 301 -22.59 -4.39 -5.23
C VAL A 301 -23.19 -3.08 -5.75
N ILE A 302 -22.32 -2.17 -6.18
CA ILE A 302 -22.67 -0.82 -6.62
C ILE A 302 -23.17 -0.84 -8.06
N CYS A 303 -22.47 -1.57 -8.94
CA CYS A 303 -22.70 -1.58 -10.40
C CYS A 303 -23.94 -2.38 -10.87
N GLU A 304 -24.78 -2.90 -9.97
CA GLU A 304 -25.96 -3.66 -10.37
C GLU A 304 -27.00 -2.75 -11.04
N LEU A 305 -27.25 -2.98 -12.33
CA LEU A 305 -28.16 -2.20 -13.17
C LEU A 305 -29.56 -2.83 -13.29
N ASP A 306 -29.75 -4.10 -12.91
CA ASP A 306 -31.07 -4.75 -12.91
C ASP A 306 -31.85 -4.37 -11.64
N PRO A 307 -33.00 -3.68 -11.76
CA PRO A 307 -33.78 -3.27 -10.59
C PRO A 307 -34.26 -4.43 -9.70
N LYS A 308 -34.52 -5.61 -10.26
CA LYS A 308 -34.94 -6.79 -9.49
C LYS A 308 -33.78 -7.34 -8.66
N LYS A 309 -32.60 -7.45 -9.27
CA LYS A 309 -31.38 -7.89 -8.56
C LYS A 309 -30.93 -6.86 -7.53
N ALA A 310 -31.06 -5.57 -7.82
CA ALA A 310 -30.78 -4.50 -6.86
C ALA A 310 -31.68 -4.62 -5.61
N LEU A 311 -32.97 -4.89 -5.79
CA LEU A 311 -33.89 -5.13 -4.67
C LEU A 311 -33.52 -6.38 -3.85
N GLU A 312 -33.08 -7.45 -4.50
CA GLU A 312 -32.62 -8.67 -3.82
C GLU A 312 -31.33 -8.43 -3.02
N ARG A 313 -30.35 -7.76 -3.64
CA ARG A 313 -29.13 -7.28 -2.98
C ARG A 313 -29.47 -6.49 -1.73
N ASP A 314 -30.36 -5.50 -1.83
CA ASP A 314 -30.74 -4.64 -0.70
C ASP A 314 -31.33 -5.47 0.44
N ARG A 315 -32.26 -6.40 0.13
CA ARG A 315 -32.83 -7.31 1.13
C ARG A 315 -31.77 -8.17 1.81
N SER A 316 -30.75 -8.63 1.08
CA SER A 316 -29.69 -9.50 1.62
C SER A 316 -28.68 -8.76 2.50
N MET A 317 -28.50 -7.45 2.28
CA MET A 317 -27.47 -6.65 2.97
C MET A 317 -28.02 -5.85 4.15
N ARG A 318 -29.31 -5.49 4.14
CA ARG A 318 -29.94 -4.75 5.23
C ARG A 318 -29.85 -5.50 6.56
N ALA A 319 -29.77 -4.73 7.64
CA ALA A 319 -29.93 -5.28 8.98
C ALA A 319 -31.34 -5.86 9.16
N PRO A 320 -31.50 -6.96 9.91
CA PRO A 320 -32.81 -7.43 10.32
C PRO A 320 -33.60 -6.33 11.06
N PRO A 321 -34.94 -6.31 10.98
CA PRO A 321 -35.77 -5.37 11.73
C PRO A 321 -35.42 -5.37 13.22
N GLY A 322 -35.19 -4.18 13.79
CA GLY A 322 -34.82 -4.01 15.20
C GLY A 322 -33.34 -4.21 15.53
N GLN A 323 -32.48 -4.50 14.55
CA GLN A 323 -31.03 -4.61 14.75
C GLN A 323 -30.28 -3.46 14.07
N GLN A 324 -29.12 -3.10 14.63
CA GLN A 324 -28.20 -2.17 13.99
C GLN A 324 -27.40 -2.89 12.89
N LEU A 325 -27.04 -2.14 11.84
CA LEU A 325 -26.13 -2.65 10.82
C LEU A 325 -24.76 -2.95 11.45
N PRO A 326 -24.19 -4.14 11.20
CA PRO A 326 -22.85 -4.45 11.68
C PRO A 326 -21.85 -3.53 11.01
N VAL A 327 -20.98 -2.92 11.82
CA VAL A 327 -19.84 -2.14 11.33
C VAL A 327 -18.76 -3.11 10.87
N LYS A 328 -18.32 -2.97 9.62
CA LYS A 328 -17.17 -3.72 9.07
C LYS A 328 -15.98 -2.78 8.93
N TYR A 329 -14.77 -3.27 9.15
CA TYR A 329 -13.57 -2.43 9.05
C TYR A 329 -12.83 -2.63 7.74
N ARG A 330 -12.48 -1.55 7.06
CA ARG A 330 -11.78 -1.64 5.75
C ARG A 330 -10.43 -2.33 5.84
N GLN A 331 -9.78 -2.27 7.01
CA GLN A 331 -8.47 -2.88 7.24
C GLN A 331 -8.53 -4.42 7.28
N GLU A 332 -9.70 -5.01 7.52
CA GLU A 332 -9.90 -6.47 7.49
C GLU A 332 -9.81 -7.05 6.07
N PHE A 333 -9.93 -6.21 5.05
CA PHE A 333 -9.82 -6.63 3.64
C PHE A 333 -8.38 -6.72 3.13
N LEU A 334 -7.39 -6.31 3.93
CA LEU A 334 -5.99 -6.33 3.54
C LEU A 334 -5.34 -7.65 3.96
N PRO A 335 -4.85 -8.48 3.02
CA PRO A 335 -4.23 -9.75 3.35
C PRO A 335 -2.80 -9.55 3.89
N PRO A 336 -2.27 -10.50 4.69
CA PRO A 336 -0.84 -10.57 4.95
C PRO A 336 -0.07 -10.97 3.68
N LEU A 337 1.26 -10.83 3.73
CA LEU A 337 2.15 -11.52 2.79
C LEU A 337 2.17 -13.02 3.11
N LEU A 338 2.09 -13.86 2.08
CA LEU A 338 1.93 -15.31 2.27
C LEU A 338 3.22 -16.11 1.93
N ALA A 339 4.16 -15.51 1.21
CA ALA A 339 5.36 -16.18 0.69
C ALA A 339 6.51 -15.17 0.48
N GLY A 340 7.60 -15.60 -0.15
CA GLY A 340 8.80 -14.79 -0.43
C GLY A 340 9.78 -14.71 0.72
N ALA A 341 10.29 -13.51 1.01
CA ALA A 341 11.30 -13.27 2.02
C ALA A 341 10.69 -13.27 3.43
N LEU A 342 10.19 -14.45 3.84
CA LEU A 342 9.51 -14.75 5.09
C LEU A 342 9.92 -16.15 5.58
N MET A 343 9.84 -16.37 6.89
CA MET A 343 9.88 -17.69 7.49
C MET A 343 8.56 -18.41 7.21
N ARG A 344 8.62 -19.47 6.39
CA ARG A 344 7.44 -20.25 6.00
C ARG A 344 6.86 -21.03 7.19
N GLU A 345 5.59 -21.45 7.09
CA GLU A 345 4.93 -22.42 7.98
C GLU A 345 4.56 -21.95 9.40
N GLN A 346 4.94 -20.74 9.83
CA GLN A 346 4.58 -20.24 11.17
C GLN A 346 3.17 -19.63 11.29
N GLY A 347 2.49 -19.38 10.16
CA GLY A 347 1.20 -18.70 10.14
C GLY A 347 1.27 -17.28 10.71
N LEU A 348 0.12 -16.75 11.18
CA LEU A 348 0.08 -15.42 11.79
C LEU A 348 0.92 -15.37 13.10
N PRO A 349 1.65 -14.28 13.35
CA PRO A 349 1.58 -13.00 12.64
C PRO A 349 2.65 -12.82 11.53
N VAL A 350 3.28 -13.89 11.02
CA VAL A 350 4.23 -13.75 9.91
C VAL A 350 3.53 -13.18 8.67
N GLY A 351 4.20 -12.25 7.99
CA GLY A 351 3.66 -11.56 6.83
C GLY A 351 2.66 -10.43 7.15
N THR A 352 2.37 -10.14 8.43
CA THR A 352 1.66 -8.91 8.82
C THR A 352 2.63 -7.77 9.11
N LEU A 353 2.12 -6.54 9.18
CA LEU A 353 2.90 -5.42 9.71
C LEU A 353 3.02 -5.52 11.23
N ILE A 354 4.21 -5.28 11.78
CA ILE A 354 4.38 -5.13 13.23
C ILE A 354 3.62 -3.89 13.72
N PRO A 355 3.05 -3.87 14.94
CA PRO A 355 2.53 -2.63 15.50
C PRO A 355 3.61 -1.54 15.66
N GLN A 356 3.20 -0.28 15.56
CA GLN A 356 4.01 0.90 15.88
C GLN A 356 3.42 1.57 17.13
N PRO A 357 3.96 1.28 18.32
CA PRO A 357 3.52 1.94 19.54
C PRO A 357 4.05 3.37 19.63
N LYS A 358 3.38 4.19 20.44
CA LYS A 358 3.99 5.38 21.02
C LYS A 358 4.97 4.95 22.10
N VAL A 359 6.19 5.47 22.06
CA VAL A 359 7.26 5.13 23.01
C VAL A 359 7.60 6.35 23.86
N LEU A 360 7.83 6.10 25.16
CA LEU A 360 8.24 7.12 26.11
C LEU A 360 9.72 7.41 25.90
N VAL A 361 10.11 8.67 25.77
CA VAL A 361 11.51 9.12 25.63
C VAL A 361 11.81 10.23 26.64
N PRO A 362 13.08 10.54 26.95
CA PRO A 362 13.40 11.71 27.75
C PRO A 362 12.75 12.97 27.16
N GLY A 363 11.86 13.61 27.92
CA GLY A 363 11.19 14.85 27.49
C GLY A 363 9.90 14.67 26.68
N GLY A 364 9.39 13.46 26.47
CA GLY A 364 8.07 13.29 25.84
C GLY A 364 7.76 11.90 25.31
N VAL A 365 7.03 11.88 24.20
CA VAL A 365 6.56 10.66 23.52
C VAL A 365 6.83 10.80 22.03
N THR A 366 7.31 9.74 21.39
CA THR A 366 7.50 9.68 19.94
C THR A 366 6.95 8.36 19.38
N LEU A 367 6.88 8.19 18.06
CA LEU A 367 6.56 6.90 17.44
C LEU A 367 7.80 6.01 17.42
N LEU A 368 7.61 4.69 17.55
CA LEU A 368 8.72 3.74 17.54
C LEU A 368 9.64 3.91 16.32
N ASP A 369 9.09 4.07 15.11
CA ASP A 369 9.92 4.18 13.90
C ASP A 369 10.73 5.47 13.83
N ASP A 370 10.31 6.54 14.51
CA ASP A 370 11.08 7.79 14.58
C ASP A 370 12.29 7.65 15.51
N LEU A 371 12.19 6.78 16.54
CA LEU A 371 13.29 6.46 17.43
C LEU A 371 14.31 5.52 16.78
N VAL A 372 13.84 4.48 16.08
CA VAL A 372 14.71 3.37 15.63
C VAL A 372 14.97 3.34 14.12
N GLY A 373 14.25 4.11 13.31
CA GLY A 373 14.39 4.15 11.86
C GLY A 373 13.92 2.88 11.12
N SER A 374 13.77 2.97 9.80
CA SER A 374 13.34 1.83 8.95
C SER A 374 14.50 0.90 8.60
N GLN A 375 14.74 -0.09 9.45
CA GLN A 375 15.84 -1.07 9.33
C GLN A 375 15.35 -2.47 9.71
N MET A 376 16.19 -3.49 9.51
CA MET A 376 15.92 -4.82 10.06
C MET A 376 15.96 -4.74 11.59
N ARG A 377 15.01 -5.40 12.27
CA ARG A 377 14.90 -5.33 13.74
C ARG A 377 14.60 -6.69 14.32
N LEU A 378 15.31 -7.07 15.38
CA LEU A 378 14.92 -8.13 16.30
C LEU A 378 14.30 -7.47 17.54
N VAL A 379 13.00 -7.64 17.74
CA VAL A 379 12.32 -7.16 18.95
C VAL A 379 12.18 -8.34 19.91
N VAL A 380 12.66 -8.17 21.14
CA VAL A 380 12.64 -9.20 22.20
C VAL A 380 11.92 -8.69 23.44
N ARG A 381 11.24 -9.59 24.16
CA ARG A 381 10.59 -9.29 25.43
C ARG A 381 11.63 -9.05 26.55
N ALA A 382 11.26 -8.28 27.57
CA ALA A 382 12.16 -7.90 28.68
C ALA A 382 12.81 -9.07 29.41
N ASP A 383 12.05 -10.15 29.58
CA ASP A 383 12.37 -11.36 30.34
C ASP A 383 13.14 -12.40 29.51
N VAL A 384 13.51 -12.06 28.26
CA VAL A 384 14.54 -12.78 27.53
C VAL A 384 15.89 -12.30 28.06
N ASP A 385 16.50 -13.14 28.89
CA ASP A 385 17.79 -12.86 29.53
C ASP A 385 18.93 -12.90 28.50
N ASP A 386 19.01 -13.95 27.70
CA ASP A 386 20.08 -14.16 26.71
C ASP A 386 19.54 -14.39 25.30
N ILE A 387 19.98 -13.56 24.35
CA ILE A 387 19.81 -13.80 22.91
C ILE A 387 20.97 -14.72 22.46
N PRO A 388 20.71 -15.82 21.73
CA PRO A 388 21.79 -16.71 21.30
C PRO A 388 22.89 -15.96 20.52
N ALA A 389 24.15 -16.21 20.84
CA ALA A 389 25.30 -15.52 20.24
C ALA A 389 25.33 -15.61 18.70
N ALA A 390 24.87 -16.74 18.13
CA ALA A 390 24.71 -16.91 16.69
C ALA A 390 23.72 -15.90 16.08
N LEU A 391 22.62 -15.61 16.78
CA LEU A 391 21.63 -14.63 16.34
C LEU A 391 22.17 -13.20 16.48
N CYS A 392 22.92 -12.89 17.54
CA CYS A 392 23.61 -11.60 17.67
C CYS A 392 24.58 -11.35 16.50
N GLY A 393 25.44 -12.33 16.19
CA GLY A 393 26.37 -12.22 15.05
C GLY A 393 25.64 -12.10 13.70
N LEU A 394 24.44 -12.67 13.57
CA LEU A 394 23.59 -12.50 12.40
C LEU A 394 23.00 -11.09 12.30
N MET A 395 22.59 -10.49 13.44
CA MET A 395 22.13 -9.10 13.46
C MET A 395 23.25 -8.14 13.02
N ASP A 396 24.48 -8.38 13.44
CA ASP A 396 25.64 -7.58 13.02
C ASP A 396 25.88 -7.65 11.52
N ARG A 397 25.88 -8.87 10.94
CA ARG A 397 26.01 -9.10 9.49
C ARG A 397 24.92 -8.39 8.68
N LEU A 398 23.69 -8.38 9.18
CA LEU A 398 22.54 -7.75 8.53
C LEU A 398 22.44 -6.25 8.78
N ASN A 399 23.31 -5.70 9.66
CA ASN A 399 23.16 -4.36 10.19
C ASN A 399 21.78 -4.12 10.82
N ALA A 400 21.22 -5.15 11.46
CA ALA A 400 19.93 -5.11 12.13
C ALA A 400 20.07 -4.56 13.56
N SER A 401 18.98 -3.98 14.07
CA SER A 401 18.92 -3.48 15.45
C SER A 401 18.20 -4.46 16.38
N VAL A 402 18.63 -4.52 17.63
CA VAL A 402 17.99 -5.28 18.70
C VAL A 402 17.22 -4.32 19.60
N LEU A 403 15.92 -4.57 19.76
CA LEU A 403 15.01 -3.77 20.57
C LEU A 403 14.53 -4.63 21.75
N LYS A 404 14.92 -4.27 22.97
CA LYS A 404 14.44 -4.92 24.20
C LYS A 404 13.24 -4.15 24.75
N LEU A 405 12.06 -4.76 24.68
CA LEU A 405 10.81 -4.18 25.16
C LEU A 405 10.71 -4.33 26.68
N THR A 406 10.65 -3.23 27.43
CA THR A 406 10.55 -3.21 28.90
C THR A 406 9.32 -2.42 29.37
N ARG A 407 8.91 -2.67 30.63
CA ARG A 407 7.69 -2.07 31.23
C ARG A 407 7.94 -0.79 32.03
N SER A 408 9.20 -0.45 32.28
CA SER A 408 9.57 0.61 33.22
C SER A 408 10.74 1.43 32.72
N GLY A 409 10.68 2.73 32.97
CA GLY A 409 11.71 3.69 32.58
C GLY A 409 11.31 4.48 31.33
N VAL A 410 12.29 4.82 30.51
CA VAL A 410 12.10 5.52 29.24
C VAL A 410 12.92 4.81 28.16
N SER A 411 12.45 4.89 26.92
CA SER A 411 13.15 4.37 25.76
C SER A 411 14.44 5.15 25.51
N HIS A 412 15.52 4.43 25.22
CA HIS A 412 16.82 5.01 24.95
C HIS A 412 17.70 4.06 24.12
N PRO A 413 18.61 4.59 23.29
CA PRO A 413 19.66 3.77 22.69
C PRO A 413 20.64 3.31 23.76
N VAL A 414 20.97 2.02 23.77
CA VAL A 414 22.10 1.45 24.52
C VAL A 414 23.37 1.53 23.68
N SER A 415 23.23 1.32 22.37
CA SER A 415 24.29 1.48 21.37
C SER A 415 23.70 2.00 20.06
N LYS A 416 24.49 2.03 18.98
CA LYS A 416 23.99 2.40 17.63
C LYS A 416 22.90 1.45 17.13
N ARG A 417 22.88 0.20 17.60
CA ARG A 417 21.98 -0.87 17.13
C ARG A 417 21.17 -1.53 18.24
N GLU A 418 21.36 -1.13 19.48
CA GLU A 418 20.64 -1.71 20.62
C GLU A 418 19.82 -0.63 21.31
N PHE A 419 18.55 -0.96 21.58
CA PHE A 419 17.59 -0.03 22.14
C PHE A 419 16.82 -0.71 23.27
N VAL A 420 16.63 0.02 24.36
CA VAL A 420 15.58 -0.27 25.33
C VAL A 420 14.34 0.49 24.91
N ILE A 421 13.20 -0.20 24.80
CA ILE A 421 11.93 0.36 24.36
C ILE A 421 10.92 0.28 25.50
N VAL A 422 10.34 1.41 25.87
CA VAL A 422 9.24 1.51 26.83
C VAL A 422 8.05 2.14 26.13
N GLU A 423 6.97 1.38 26.00
CA GLU A 423 5.74 1.85 25.34
C GLU A 423 4.89 2.71 26.28
N GLY A 424 4.17 3.67 25.70
CA GLY A 424 3.20 4.50 26.42
C GLY A 424 1.75 4.06 26.24
N ASP A 425 1.45 3.18 25.27
CA ASP A 425 0.08 2.77 24.91
C ASP A 425 -0.17 1.25 24.99
N GLY A 426 0.87 0.46 25.29
CA GLY A 426 0.80 -1.01 25.44
C GLY A 426 0.42 -1.75 24.15
N LEU A 427 0.50 -1.10 22.99
CA LEU A 427 0.02 -1.64 21.73
C LEU A 427 0.83 -2.88 21.28
N LEU A 428 2.15 -2.80 21.32
CA LEU A 428 3.05 -3.85 20.88
C LEU A 428 3.25 -4.90 21.99
N GLU A 429 3.28 -4.50 23.26
CA GLU A 429 3.27 -5.45 24.38
C GLU A 429 2.03 -6.37 24.35
N ASN A 430 0.83 -5.80 24.22
CA ASN A 430 -0.40 -6.60 24.13
C ASN A 430 -0.42 -7.52 22.90
N TRP A 431 0.23 -7.10 21.82
CA TRP A 431 0.39 -7.91 20.62
C TRP A 431 1.34 -9.09 20.86
N PHE A 432 2.46 -8.89 21.57
CA PHE A 432 3.35 -9.97 22.02
C PHE A 432 2.61 -10.99 22.89
N VAL A 433 1.81 -10.52 23.85
CA VAL A 433 1.00 -11.38 24.73
C VAL A 433 -0.03 -12.17 23.93
N ARG A 434 -0.80 -11.51 23.05
CA ARG A 434 -1.83 -12.15 22.21
C ARG A 434 -1.26 -13.27 21.34
N HIS A 435 -0.05 -13.08 20.81
CA HIS A 435 0.60 -14.05 19.92
C HIS A 435 1.59 -14.98 20.64
N GLN A 436 1.72 -14.87 21.97
CA GLN A 436 2.63 -15.67 22.81
C GLN A 436 4.09 -15.60 22.34
N LEU A 437 4.58 -14.40 22.02
CA LEU A 437 5.90 -14.19 21.45
C LEU A 437 6.97 -13.96 22.53
N LEU A 438 8.16 -14.52 22.30
CA LEU A 438 9.41 -14.13 22.96
C LEU A 438 10.19 -13.12 22.11
N ALA A 439 10.17 -13.32 20.79
CA ALA A 439 10.81 -12.42 19.84
C ALA A 439 10.15 -12.41 18.47
N VAL A 440 10.39 -11.33 17.73
CA VAL A 440 9.96 -11.14 16.35
C VAL A 440 11.09 -10.50 15.56
N PHE A 441 11.41 -11.08 14.40
CA PHE A 441 12.30 -10.45 13.43
C PHE A 441 11.47 -9.73 12.37
N VAL A 442 11.81 -8.47 12.12
CA VAL A 442 11.05 -7.52 11.28
C VAL A 442 11.96 -6.99 10.19
N ARG A 443 11.43 -6.95 8.97
CA ARG A 443 12.12 -6.42 7.79
C ARG A 443 12.10 -4.89 7.76
N PRO A 444 12.91 -4.24 6.90
CA PRO A 444 12.93 -2.78 6.80
C PRO A 444 11.60 -2.16 6.33
N ASP A 445 10.75 -2.94 5.65
CA ASP A 445 9.41 -2.53 5.25
C ASP A 445 8.32 -2.79 6.33
N ASN A 446 8.75 -3.07 7.57
CA ASN A 446 7.93 -3.31 8.77
C ASN A 446 7.08 -4.58 8.76
N TYR A 447 7.25 -5.46 7.78
CA TYR A 447 6.63 -6.77 7.78
C TYR A 447 7.38 -7.73 8.71
N VAL A 448 6.61 -8.52 9.46
CA VAL A 448 7.12 -9.61 10.30
C VAL A 448 7.67 -10.69 9.38
N PHE A 449 8.99 -10.92 9.45
CA PHE A 449 9.66 -11.98 8.74
C PHE A 449 9.40 -13.35 9.38
N GLY A 450 9.50 -13.41 10.71
CA GLY A 450 9.44 -14.64 11.50
C GLY A 450 9.38 -14.32 12.98
N VAL A 451 8.93 -15.29 13.77
CA VAL A 451 8.76 -15.16 15.23
C VAL A 451 9.42 -16.31 15.98
N ALA A 452 9.69 -16.09 17.27
CA ALA A 452 10.05 -17.14 18.22
C ALA A 452 9.12 -17.06 19.44
N ARG A 453 8.51 -18.20 19.79
CA ARG A 453 7.61 -18.38 20.95
C ARG A 453 8.27 -19.15 22.11
N SER A 454 9.43 -19.73 21.84
CA SER A 454 10.22 -20.50 22.81
C SER A 454 11.71 -20.33 22.53
N SER A 455 12.55 -20.69 23.50
CA SER A 455 14.01 -20.54 23.35
C SER A 455 14.57 -21.39 22.19
N SER A 456 13.99 -22.56 21.93
CA SER A 456 14.38 -23.41 20.80
C SER A 456 14.03 -22.81 19.44
N GLU A 457 12.97 -22.00 19.35
CA GLU A 457 12.59 -21.31 18.12
C GLU A 457 13.55 -20.17 17.74
N PHE A 458 14.38 -19.64 18.65
CA PHE A 458 15.39 -18.64 18.29
C PHE A 458 16.43 -19.19 17.30
N LEU A 459 16.87 -20.44 17.49
CA LEU A 459 17.82 -21.09 16.60
C LEU A 459 17.21 -21.24 15.19
N ASN A 460 15.98 -21.75 15.13
CA ASN A 460 15.24 -21.89 13.87
C ASN A 460 15.02 -20.53 13.19
N LEU A 461 14.72 -19.46 13.96
CA LEU A 461 14.61 -18.11 13.42
C LEU A 461 15.92 -17.64 12.78
N GLY A 462 17.06 -17.86 13.45
CA GLY A 462 18.39 -17.53 12.92
C GLY A 462 18.71 -18.26 11.61
N GLU A 463 18.51 -19.59 11.58
CA GLU A 463 18.72 -20.41 10.38
C GLU A 463 17.85 -19.94 9.20
N ASN A 464 16.60 -19.56 9.47
CA ASN A 464 15.70 -19.05 8.45
C ASN A 464 16.12 -17.68 7.91
N ILE A 465 16.55 -16.78 8.79
CA ILE A 465 17.06 -15.46 8.40
C ILE A 465 18.27 -15.63 7.47
N GLU A 466 19.26 -16.45 7.86
CA GLU A 466 20.44 -16.70 7.03
C GLU A 466 20.06 -17.33 5.70
N ARG A 467 19.22 -18.36 5.73
CA ARG A 467 18.75 -19.06 4.54
C ARG A 467 17.97 -18.16 3.58
N VAL A 468 17.21 -17.18 4.04
CA VAL A 468 16.33 -16.40 3.16
C VAL A 468 16.96 -15.08 2.75
N LEU A 469 17.69 -14.41 3.64
CA LEU A 469 18.20 -13.06 3.41
C LEU A 469 19.68 -13.01 3.02
N LEU A 470 20.45 -14.06 3.36
CA LEU A 470 21.91 -14.11 3.16
C LEU A 470 22.34 -15.27 2.26
N ARG A 471 21.39 -15.90 1.55
CA ARG A 471 21.68 -17.02 0.64
C ARG A 471 22.77 -16.63 -0.35
N ASP A 472 23.91 -17.32 -0.27
CA ASP A 472 24.98 -17.24 -1.26
C ASP A 472 24.64 -18.18 -2.43
N GLU A 473 24.68 -17.68 -3.67
CA GLU A 473 24.48 -18.49 -4.87
C GLU A 473 25.48 -19.67 -4.96
N GLN A 474 26.65 -19.55 -4.33
CA GLN A 474 27.68 -20.59 -4.30
C GLN A 474 27.24 -21.89 -3.61
N ALA A 475 26.24 -21.86 -2.71
CA ALA A 475 25.73 -23.06 -2.06
C ALA A 475 25.03 -24.01 -3.04
N ASN A 476 24.45 -23.49 -4.13
CA ASN A 476 23.81 -24.32 -5.16
C ASN A 476 24.83 -24.99 -6.09
N LEU A 477 25.97 -24.35 -6.38
CA LEU A 477 27.05 -24.97 -7.16
C LEU A 477 27.71 -26.13 -6.41
N ARG A 478 27.86 -26.02 -5.08
CA ARG A 478 28.41 -27.12 -4.25
C ARG A 478 27.44 -28.30 -4.11
N ASN A 479 26.14 -28.05 -4.05
CA ASN A 479 25.13 -29.10 -3.98
C ASN A 479 24.83 -29.78 -5.33
N PHE A 480 25.12 -29.12 -6.46
CA PHE A 480 25.11 -29.76 -7.77
C PHE A 480 26.37 -30.61 -8.02
N ALA A 481 27.53 -30.15 -7.57
CA ALA A 481 28.80 -30.88 -7.72
C ALA A 481 28.92 -32.10 -6.79
N THR A 482 28.08 -32.22 -5.75
CA THR A 482 28.01 -33.42 -4.88
C THR A 482 26.87 -34.37 -5.24
N ARG A 483 26.08 -34.05 -6.27
CA ARG A 483 25.02 -34.91 -6.82
C ARG A 483 25.25 -35.28 -8.29
N GLN A 484 26.49 -35.17 -8.78
CA GLN A 484 26.93 -35.77 -10.05
C GLN A 484 27.98 -36.84 -9.80
#